data_AF-A0A1E8BL32-F1
#
_entry.id   AF-A0A1E8BL32-F1
#
_cell.length_a   1.000
_cell.length_b   1.000
_cell.length_c   1.000
_cell.angle_alpha   90.00
_cell.angle_beta   90.00
_cell.angle_gamma   90.00
#
_symmetry.space_group_name_H-M   'P 1'
#
loop_
_entity.id
_entity.type
_entity.pdbx_description
1 polymer ?
#
loop_
_entity_poly.entity_id
_entity_poly.type
_entity_poly.pdbx_seq_one_letter_code
_entity_poly.pdbx_strand_id
1 'polypeptide(L)' 'MKSKKYSLYKNGIHSHDFNTIMECSTWLENIIGGSLYEGLRALRDGWKPMEHSQLHGYEIKTNESE' A
#
# COMPACT_ATOMS: atom_id res chain seq x y z
N MET A 1 -0.98 -20.71 -9.20
CA MET A 1 -0.61 -19.77 -8.11
C MET A 1 -1.66 -18.69 -8.08
N LYS A 2 -2.26 -18.39 -6.92
CA LYS A 2 -3.23 -17.28 -6.82
C LYS A 2 -2.46 -15.98 -7.09
N SER A 3 -2.88 -15.23 -8.11
CA SER A 3 -2.31 -13.90 -8.37
C SER A 3 -2.56 -13.01 -7.16
N LYS A 4 -1.51 -12.35 -6.67
CA LYS A 4 -1.62 -11.42 -5.55
C LYS A 4 -2.37 -10.17 -6.01
N LYS A 5 -3.33 -9.71 -5.19
CA LYS A 5 -4.30 -8.68 -5.57
C LYS A 5 -3.79 -7.25 -5.45
N TYR A 6 -2.83 -6.99 -4.56
CA TYR A 6 -2.37 -5.65 -4.24
C TYR A 6 -0.86 -5.56 -4.40
N SER A 7 -0.39 -4.51 -5.08
CA SER A 7 1.03 -4.19 -5.21
C SER A 7 1.31 -2.85 -4.55
N LEU A 8 2.27 -2.83 -3.63
CA LEU A 8 2.77 -1.63 -2.98
C LEU A 8 3.94 -1.07 -3.78
N TYR A 9 3.90 0.23 -4.05
CA TYR A 9 4.97 0.98 -4.68
C TYR A 9 5.46 2.08 -3.74
N LYS A 10 6.73 2.42 -3.87
CA LYS A 10 7.35 3.57 -3.22
C LYS A 10 8.06 4.40 -4.27
N ASN A 11 7.62 5.64 -4.48
CA ASN A 11 8.14 6.58 -5.47
C ASN A 11 8.19 5.94 -6.87
N GLY A 12 7.13 5.24 -7.27
CA GLY A 12 7.04 4.53 -8.56
C GLY A 12 7.80 3.19 -8.64
N ILE A 13 8.58 2.82 -7.62
CA ILE A 13 9.31 1.55 -7.57
C ILE A 13 8.45 0.49 -6.89
N HIS A 14 8.29 -0.67 -7.53
CA HIS A 14 7.59 -1.81 -6.94
C HIS A 14 8.35 -2.31 -5.71
N SER A 15 7.63 -2.48 -4.60
CA SER A 15 8.20 -2.91 -3.33
C SER A 15 7.81 -4.35 -3.01
N HIS A 16 6.49 -4.61 -2.92
CA HIS A 16 6.00 -5.94 -2.57
C HIS A 16 4.55 -6.16 -3.01
N ASP A 17 4.17 -7.43 -3.15
CA ASP A 17 2.82 -7.84 -3.48
C ASP A 17 2.13 -8.54 -2.31
N PHE A 18 0.84 -8.31 -2.15
CA PHE A 18 0.02 -8.84 -1.06
C PHE A 18 -1.32 -9.38 -1.56
N ASN A 19 -1.90 -10.34 -0.82
CA ASN A 19 -3.24 -10.83 -1.12
C ASN A 19 -4.32 -9.89 -0.57
N THR A 20 -4.01 -9.17 0.51
CA THR A 20 -4.93 -8.24 1.17
C THR A 20 -4.23 -6.95 1.58
N ILE A 21 -5.01 -5.87 1.75
CA ILE A 21 -4.50 -4.60 2.32
C ILE A 21 -4.00 -4.79 3.76
N MET A 22 -4.61 -5.70 4.52
CA MET A 22 -4.19 -5.99 5.89
C MET A 22 -2.78 -6.60 5.96
N GLU A 23 -2.45 -7.51 5.04
CA GLU A 23 -1.07 -8.02 4.93
C GLU A 23 -0.09 -6.89 4.58
N CYS A 24 -0.48 -5.99 3.68
CA CYS A 24 0.31 -4.82 3.32
C CYS A 24 0.51 -3.88 4.51
N SER A 25 -0.54 -3.63 5.32
CA SER A 25 -0.44 -2.74 6.48
C SER A 25 0.45 -3.33 7.54
N THR A 26 0.24 -4.58 7.93
CA THR A 26 1.10 -5.25 8.92
C THR A 26 2.57 -5.27 8.46
N TRP A 27 2.83 -5.54 7.18
CA TRP A 27 4.20 -5.51 6.66
C TRP A 27 4.81 -4.11 6.74
N LEU A 28 4.09 -3.07 6.30
CA LEU A 28 4.61 -1.71 6.27
C LEU A 28 4.75 -1.10 7.68
N GLU A 29 3.80 -1.38 8.57
CA GLU A 29 3.83 -0.96 9.98
C GLU A 29 5.04 -1.56 10.71
N ASN A 30 5.47 -2.77 10.37
CA ASN A 30 6.70 -3.37 10.91
C ASN A 30 7.99 -2.68 10.42
N ILE A 31 7.93 -1.91 9.33
CA ILE A 31 9.10 -1.22 8.74
C ILE A 31 9.18 0.23 9.18
N ILE A 32 8.06 0.97 9.11
CA ILE A 32 8.03 2.42 9.37
C ILE A 32 7.22 2.80 10.61
N GLY A 33 6.62 1.84 11.30
CA GLY A 33 5.77 2.07 12.48
C GLY A 33 4.43 2.74 12.16
N GLY A 34 3.62 2.91 13.21
CA GLY A 34 2.33 3.60 13.15
C GLY A 34 1.14 2.66 12.90
N SER A 35 -0.03 3.26 12.66
CA SER A 35 -1.25 2.58 12.24
C SER A 35 -1.61 3.07 10.84
N LEU A 36 -1.28 2.26 9.84
CA LEU A 36 -1.27 2.64 8.43
C LEU A 36 -2.43 2.03 7.66
N TYR A 37 -3.18 1.09 8.23
CA TYR A 37 -4.26 0.38 7.54
C TYR A 37 -5.27 1.32 6.85
N GLU A 38 -5.82 2.31 7.56
CA GLU A 38 -6.79 3.23 6.96
C GLU A 38 -6.16 4.15 5.90
N GLY A 39 -4.90 4.57 6.10
CA GLY A 39 -4.17 5.34 5.11
C GLY A 39 -3.86 4.53 3.84
N LEU A 40 -3.56 3.25 3.97
CA LEU A 40 -3.35 2.32 2.86
C LEU A 40 -4.66 2.03 2.11
N ARG A 41 -5.79 1.93 2.82
CA ARG A 41 -7.12 1.86 2.18
C ARG A 41 -7.42 3.13 1.38
N ALA A 42 -7.13 4.30 1.94
CA ALA A 42 -7.30 5.57 1.25
C ALA A 42 -6.40 5.67 0.01
N LEU A 43 -5.13 5.23 0.10
CA LEU A 43 -4.20 5.17 -1.04
C LEU A 43 -4.75 4.32 -2.19
N ARG A 44 -5.28 3.14 -1.88
CA ARG A 44 -5.96 2.27 -2.86
C ARG A 44 -7.14 2.99 -3.52
N ASP A 45 -7.91 3.75 -2.75
CA ASP A 45 -9.07 4.50 -3.23
C ASP A 45 -8.69 5.83 -3.95
N GLY A 46 -7.39 6.08 -4.17
CA GLY A 46 -6.88 7.20 -4.95
C GLY A 46 -6.52 8.46 -4.14
N TRP A 47 -6.56 8.40 -2.81
CA TRP A 47 -6.06 9.48 -1.96
C TRP A 47 -4.54 9.67 -2.15
N LYS A 48 -4.09 10.93 -2.17
CA LYS A 48 -2.67 11.28 -2.28
C LYS A 48 -2.16 11.86 -0.96
N PRO A 49 -1.16 11.24 -0.32
CA PRO A 49 -0.62 11.74 0.93
C PRO A 49 0.19 13.02 0.72
N MET A 50 0.03 13.97 1.65
CA MET A 50 0.87 15.16 1.72
C MET A 50 2.33 14.80 2.04
N GLU A 51 3.26 15.72 1.77
CA GLU A 51 4.71 15.50 1.95
C GLU A 51 5.12 15.10 3.37
N HIS A 52 4.40 15.59 4.38
CA HIS A 52 4.66 15.26 5.79
C HIS A 52 4.02 13.94 6.25
N SER A 53 3.25 13.26 5.40
CA SER A 53 2.64 11.97 5.74
C SER A 53 3.69 10.86 5.76
N GLN A 54 3.60 9.92 6.70
CA GLN A 54 4.40 8.70 6.69
C GLN A 54 4.19 7.87 5.41
N LEU A 55 3.01 8.01 4.80
CA LEU A 55 2.66 7.35 3.54
C LEU A 55 3.08 8.17 2.31
N HIS A 56 3.73 9.32 2.47
CA HIS A 56 4.16 10.12 1.32
C HIS A 56 4.99 9.30 0.33
N GLY A 57 4.63 9.36 -0.95
CA GLY A 57 5.25 8.62 -2.03
C GLY A 57 4.92 7.12 -2.07
N TYR A 58 4.07 6.59 -1.17
CA TYR A 58 3.53 5.25 -1.31
C TYR A 58 2.30 5.24 -2.21
N GLU A 59 2.15 4.18 -2.98
CA GLU A 59 0.99 3.93 -3.85
C GLU A 59 0.58 2.47 -3.75
N ILE A 60 -0.73 2.18 -3.86
CA ILE A 60 -1.24 0.82 -3.95
C ILE A 60 -1.95 0.67 -5.29
N LYS A 61 -1.59 -0.38 -6.03
CA LYS A 61 -2.29 -0.77 -7.26
C LYS A 61 -2.95 -2.13 -7.07
N THR A 62 -4.18 -2.26 -7.56
CA THR A 62 -4.89 -3.54 -7.61
C THR A 62 -4.60 -4.21 -8.94
N ASN A 63 -4.19 -5.48 -8.89
CA ASN A 63 -3.82 -6.27 -10.08
C ASN A 63 -5.00 -7.02 -10.70
N GLU A 64 -6.21 -6.88 -10.14
CA GLU A 64 -7.42 -7.39 -10.77
C GLU A 64 -8.00 -6.30 -11.66
N SER A 65 -7.94 -6.50 -12.98
CA SER A 65 -8.99 -6.00 -13.85
C SER A 65 -10.29 -6.69 -13.41
N GLU A 66 -11.28 -5.91 -13.00
CA GLU A 66 -12.67 -6.43 -12.93
C GLU A 66 -13.10 -7.02 -14.27
#